data_AF-A0A1K2HM17-F1
#
_entry.id   AF-A0A1K2HM17-F1
#
_cell.length_a   1.000
_cell.length_b   1.000
_cell.length_c   1.000
_cell.angle_alpha   90.00
_cell.angle_beta   90.00
_cell.angle_gamma   90.00
#
_symmetry.space_group_name_H-M   'P 1'
#
loop_
_entity.id
_entity.type
_entity.pdbx_description
1 polymer ?
#
loop_
_entity_poly.entity_id
_entity_poly.type
_entity_poly.pdbx_seq_one_letter_code
_entity_poly.pdbx_strand_id
1 'polypeptide(L)'
;MAKYTVKFVKGDYTARQEAANALKAVAYVEHHFNSGPSTAGYVSVVVGSNASQTSKNWGRWYAQAIGNAFGVKLYQPDGVVVGGFGGRGDGNLKYTRMPALLLEPLFCSNPLHAGWIRSAQGQQRLAEVLADSIRRFFPDGGTIAFSVGHKYKTSSPKDRGAEVFGGGMEADYAELVLKAAQALLEGEPAAALDQVKIRRGDALLQAIDVDPDTELRWDPVTKTLYL
;
A
#
# COMPACT_ATOMS: atom_id res chain seq x y z
N MET A 1 7.35 15.67 -10.96
CA MET A 1 6.12 15.29 -10.22
C MET A 1 6.47 14.17 -9.25
N ALA A 2 5.70 13.95 -8.19
CA ALA A 2 5.95 12.81 -7.30
C ALA A 2 5.64 11.50 -8.04
N LYS A 3 6.47 10.47 -7.81
CA LYS A 3 6.29 9.15 -8.43
C LYS A 3 4.98 8.49 -8.00
N TYR A 4 4.64 8.66 -6.73
CA TYR A 4 3.39 8.19 -6.14
C TYR A 4 2.49 9.38 -5.80
N THR A 5 1.18 9.17 -5.91
CA THR A 5 0.17 10.06 -5.33
C THR A 5 -0.72 9.24 -4.41
N VAL A 6 -0.87 9.65 -3.16
CA VAL A 6 -1.68 8.91 -2.18
C VAL A 6 -3.05 9.57 -2.03
N LYS A 7 -4.10 8.75 -2.02
CA LYS A 7 -5.47 9.19 -1.77
C LYS A 7 -6.10 8.38 -0.66
N PHE A 8 -6.61 9.07 0.37
CA PHE A 8 -7.38 8.44 1.43
C PHE A 8 -8.84 8.27 1.01
N VAL A 9 -9.26 7.03 0.78
CA VAL A 9 -10.64 6.67 0.46
C VAL A 9 -11.43 6.33 1.73
N LYS A 10 -12.68 6.80 1.77
CA LYS A 10 -13.55 6.85 2.96
C LYS A 10 -14.93 6.28 2.64
N GLY A 11 -15.77 6.16 3.66
CA GLY A 11 -17.10 5.57 3.56
C GLY A 11 -17.12 4.10 3.97
N ASP A 12 -18.27 3.46 3.79
CA ASP A 12 -18.42 2.03 4.01
C ASP A 12 -17.54 1.22 3.04
N TYR A 13 -17.35 -0.08 3.32
CA TYR A 13 -16.36 -0.90 2.61
C TYR A 13 -16.51 -0.87 1.08
N THR A 14 -17.73 -0.98 0.57
CA THR A 14 -17.96 -0.91 -0.89
C THR A 14 -17.62 0.48 -1.44
N ALA A 15 -18.03 1.55 -0.77
CA ALA A 15 -17.83 2.93 -1.23
C ALA A 15 -16.34 3.29 -1.33
N ARG A 16 -15.52 2.90 -0.35
CA ARG A 16 -14.06 3.13 -0.40
C ARG A 16 -13.37 2.36 -1.53
N GLN A 17 -13.84 1.15 -1.83
CA GLN A 17 -13.32 0.33 -2.93
C GLN A 17 -13.74 0.92 -4.29
N GLU A 18 -14.99 1.37 -4.43
CA GLU A 18 -15.48 2.07 -5.62
C GLU A 18 -14.72 3.37 -5.86
N ALA A 19 -14.44 4.15 -4.80
CA ALA A 19 -13.61 5.34 -4.89
C ALA A 19 -12.18 5.01 -5.38
N ALA A 20 -11.56 3.95 -4.84
CA ALA A 20 -10.25 3.49 -5.30
C ALA A 20 -10.26 3.05 -6.77
N ASN A 21 -11.33 2.37 -7.20
CA ASN A 21 -11.53 1.97 -8.59
C ASN A 21 -11.69 3.19 -9.52
N ALA A 22 -12.45 4.20 -9.09
CA ALA A 22 -12.66 5.44 -9.85
C ALA A 22 -11.36 6.25 -10.00
N LEU A 23 -10.50 6.23 -8.99
CA LEU A 23 -9.16 6.81 -9.02
C LEU A 23 -8.19 6.05 -9.94
N LYS A 24 -8.58 4.87 -10.45
CA LYS A 24 -7.69 3.94 -11.15
C LYS A 24 -6.40 3.69 -10.35
N ALA A 25 -6.55 3.52 -9.03
CA ALA A 25 -5.41 3.27 -8.17
C ALA A 25 -4.65 2.02 -8.61
N VAL A 26 -3.33 2.07 -8.59
CA VAL A 26 -2.47 0.91 -8.91
C VAL A 26 -2.45 -0.09 -7.76
N ALA A 27 -2.72 0.38 -6.54
CA ALA A 27 -2.79 -0.44 -5.34
C ALA A 27 -3.80 0.10 -4.33
N TYR A 28 -4.43 -0.80 -3.57
CA TYR A 28 -5.30 -0.49 -2.44
C TYR A 28 -4.75 -1.08 -1.14
N VAL A 29 -4.73 -0.29 -0.07
CA VAL A 29 -4.32 -0.73 1.26
C VAL A 29 -5.36 -0.30 2.28
N GLU A 30 -5.92 -1.25 3.02
CA GLU A 30 -6.67 -0.96 4.23
C GLU A 30 -5.86 -1.35 5.46
N HIS A 31 -5.57 -0.39 6.35
CA HIS A 31 -4.75 -0.65 7.52
C HIS A 31 -5.62 -0.83 8.77
N HIS A 32 -5.48 -2.00 9.39
CA HIS A 32 -6.03 -2.36 10.69
C HIS A 32 -4.89 -2.68 11.67
N PHE A 33 -5.24 -2.90 12.93
CA PHE A 33 -4.41 -3.71 13.82
C PHE A 33 -5.28 -4.81 14.40
N ASN A 34 -4.69 -5.96 14.65
CA ASN A 34 -5.43 -7.08 15.20
C ASN A 34 -5.77 -6.86 16.68
N SER A 35 -6.73 -7.61 17.20
CA SER A 35 -6.99 -7.67 18.64
C SER A 35 -7.49 -9.05 19.05
N GLY A 36 -7.04 -9.53 20.19
CA GLY A 36 -7.42 -10.80 20.79
C GLY A 36 -6.93 -10.87 22.24
N PRO A 37 -6.57 -12.06 22.73
CA PRO A 37 -5.91 -12.22 24.03
C PRO A 37 -4.62 -11.38 24.11
N SER A 38 -4.23 -10.94 25.32
CA SER A 38 -3.04 -10.12 25.54
C SER A 38 -1.71 -10.81 25.15
N THR A 39 -1.73 -12.12 24.97
CA THR A 39 -0.60 -12.94 24.51
C THR A 39 -0.60 -13.21 23.01
N ALA A 40 -1.63 -12.78 22.28
CA ALA A 40 -1.69 -12.95 20.83
C ALA A 40 -0.56 -12.17 20.15
N GLY A 41 0.10 -12.81 19.18
CA GLY A 41 1.29 -12.23 18.58
C GLY A 41 1.68 -12.91 17.27
N TYR A 42 1.12 -12.40 16.18
CA TYR A 42 1.54 -12.69 14.82
C TYR A 42 1.18 -11.53 13.89
N VAL A 43 1.76 -11.52 12.69
CA VAL A 43 1.32 -10.67 11.58
C VAL A 43 0.37 -11.46 10.68
N SER A 44 -0.76 -10.85 10.32
CA SER A 44 -1.64 -11.32 9.25
C SER A 44 -1.82 -10.23 8.19
N VAL A 45 -1.90 -10.67 6.93
CA VAL A 45 -2.31 -9.85 5.80
C VAL A 45 -3.46 -10.55 5.11
N VAL A 46 -4.62 -9.92 5.12
CA VAL A 46 -5.78 -10.43 4.40
C VAL A 46 -5.68 -9.98 2.94
N VAL A 47 -5.97 -10.92 2.04
CA VAL A 47 -6.19 -10.64 0.61
C VAL A 47 -7.58 -11.10 0.23
N GLY A 48 -8.20 -10.46 -0.76
CA GLY A 48 -9.54 -10.85 -1.23
C GLY A 48 -9.59 -12.32 -1.67
N SER A 49 -10.75 -12.94 -1.57
CA SER A 49 -11.02 -14.28 -2.10
C SER A 49 -10.74 -14.39 -3.61
N ASN A 50 -10.90 -13.28 -4.33
CA ASN A 50 -10.57 -13.09 -5.75
C ASN A 50 -9.16 -12.52 -5.99
N ALA A 51 -8.26 -12.53 -4.99
CA ALA A 51 -6.96 -11.89 -5.08
C ALA A 51 -6.08 -12.42 -6.23
N SER A 52 -5.48 -11.49 -6.96
CA SER A 52 -4.44 -11.77 -7.96
C SER A 52 -3.18 -12.35 -7.33
N GLN A 53 -2.32 -12.95 -8.14
CA GLN A 53 -1.02 -13.42 -7.68
C GLN A 53 -0.15 -12.26 -7.16
N THR A 54 -0.29 -11.06 -7.73
CA THR A 54 0.38 -9.84 -7.25
C THR A 54 -0.02 -9.53 -5.81
N SER A 55 -1.32 -9.50 -5.47
CA SER A 55 -1.77 -9.27 -4.09
C SER A 55 -1.22 -10.33 -3.13
N LYS A 56 -1.25 -11.61 -3.53
CA LYS A 56 -0.75 -12.72 -2.68
C LYS A 56 0.76 -12.59 -2.42
N ASN A 57 1.54 -12.31 -3.46
CA ASN A 57 2.99 -12.15 -3.34
C ASN A 57 3.36 -10.88 -2.55
N TRP A 58 2.63 -9.78 -2.79
CA TRP A 58 2.80 -8.53 -2.07
C TRP A 58 2.49 -8.70 -0.58
N GLY A 59 1.36 -9.33 -0.25
CA GLY A 59 0.97 -9.62 1.12
C GLY A 59 1.98 -10.52 1.85
N ARG A 60 2.48 -11.57 1.18
CA ARG A 60 3.52 -12.44 1.74
C ARG A 60 4.80 -11.68 2.06
N TRP A 61 5.25 -10.84 1.12
CA TRP A 61 6.45 -10.05 1.33
C TRP A 61 6.28 -9.05 2.49
N TYR A 62 5.15 -8.34 2.51
CA TYR A 62 4.85 -7.40 3.60
C TYR A 62 4.82 -8.11 4.95
N ALA A 63 4.14 -9.25 5.04
CA ALA A 63 4.08 -10.04 6.28
C ALA A 63 5.47 -10.47 6.76
N GLN A 64 6.31 -10.99 5.86
CA GLN A 64 7.69 -11.35 6.19
C GLN A 64 8.52 -10.15 6.66
N ALA A 65 8.38 -9.00 5.99
CA ALA A 65 9.09 -7.78 6.36
C ALA A 65 8.68 -7.26 7.75
N ILE A 66 7.39 -7.31 8.09
CA ILE A 66 6.90 -7.01 9.45
C ILE A 66 7.43 -8.02 10.47
N GLY A 67 7.34 -9.31 10.16
CA GLY A 67 7.88 -10.38 11.01
C GLY A 67 9.33 -10.15 11.38
N ASN A 68 10.16 -9.80 10.38
CA ASN A 68 11.57 -9.49 10.58
C ASN A 68 11.80 -8.17 11.34
N ALA A 69 11.03 -7.12 11.03
CA ALA A 69 11.22 -5.80 11.61
C ALA A 69 10.86 -5.74 13.12
N PHE A 70 9.89 -6.55 13.55
CA PHE A 70 9.37 -6.53 14.91
C PHE A 70 9.62 -7.83 15.68
N GLY A 71 10.26 -8.83 15.06
CA GLY A 71 10.49 -10.14 15.68
C GLY A 71 9.18 -10.88 15.98
N VAL A 72 8.15 -10.68 15.16
CA VAL A 72 6.82 -11.29 15.35
C VAL A 72 6.63 -12.49 14.42
N LYS A 73 5.87 -13.48 14.88
CA LYS A 73 5.57 -14.68 14.08
C LYS A 73 4.66 -14.33 12.91
N LEU A 74 4.71 -15.11 11.84
CA LEU A 74 3.71 -15.04 10.77
C LEU A 74 2.47 -15.82 11.18
N TYR A 75 1.29 -15.37 10.75
CA TYR A 75 0.09 -16.20 10.77
C TYR A 75 0.23 -17.30 9.71
N GLN A 76 0.13 -18.57 10.11
CA GLN A 76 0.37 -19.71 9.21
C GLN A 76 1.78 -19.60 8.55
N PRO A 77 2.16 -20.33 7.48
CA PRO A 77 3.57 -20.36 7.07
C PRO A 77 4.05 -19.06 6.42
N ASP A 78 3.14 -18.19 5.94
CA ASP A 78 3.52 -17.04 5.11
C ASP A 78 2.79 -15.73 5.44
N GLY A 79 1.94 -15.71 6.48
CA GLY A 79 1.25 -14.51 6.96
C GLY A 79 0.01 -14.12 6.14
N VAL A 80 -0.33 -14.83 5.05
CA VAL A 80 -1.43 -14.43 4.15
C VAL A 80 -2.72 -15.17 4.48
N VAL A 81 -3.83 -14.45 4.52
CA VAL A 81 -5.18 -14.99 4.76
C VAL A 81 -6.08 -14.66 3.57
N VAL A 82 -6.30 -15.64 2.69
CA VAL A 82 -7.16 -15.46 1.50
C VAL A 82 -8.64 -15.50 1.90
N GLY A 83 -9.39 -14.44 1.57
CA GLY A 83 -10.79 -14.27 1.97
C GLY A 83 -10.96 -13.99 3.47
N GLY A 84 -9.87 -13.78 4.21
CA GLY A 84 -9.91 -13.49 5.63
C GLY A 84 -10.37 -14.65 6.52
N PHE A 85 -10.52 -14.37 7.82
CA PHE A 85 -10.80 -15.39 8.84
C PHE A 85 -12.27 -15.81 8.81
N GLY A 86 -12.57 -16.97 8.24
CA GLY A 86 -13.96 -17.42 8.06
C GLY A 86 -14.81 -16.45 7.22
N GLY A 87 -14.18 -15.74 6.27
CA GLY A 87 -14.81 -14.70 5.45
C GLY A 87 -14.66 -13.27 6.01
N ARG A 88 -14.27 -13.11 7.28
CA ARG A 88 -14.06 -11.78 7.88
C ARG A 88 -12.82 -11.12 7.28
N GLY A 89 -13.02 -9.97 6.65
CA GLY A 89 -11.97 -9.21 5.95
C GLY A 89 -12.10 -9.26 4.42
N ASP A 90 -12.84 -10.22 3.87
CA ASP A 90 -13.06 -10.32 2.42
C ASP A 90 -13.87 -9.12 1.88
N GLY A 91 -14.89 -8.71 2.63
CA GLY A 91 -15.76 -7.57 2.28
C GLY A 91 -15.01 -6.25 2.13
N ASN A 92 -13.83 -6.13 2.76
CA ASN A 92 -12.98 -4.95 2.69
C ASN A 92 -12.22 -4.84 1.35
N LEU A 93 -12.11 -5.95 0.60
CA LEU A 93 -11.20 -6.06 -0.56
C LEU A 93 -11.86 -6.59 -1.84
N LYS A 94 -12.92 -7.40 -1.73
CA LYS A 94 -13.45 -8.19 -2.86
C LYS A 94 -13.98 -7.38 -4.05
N TYR A 95 -14.27 -6.09 -3.88
CA TYR A 95 -14.76 -5.19 -4.93
C TYR A 95 -13.68 -4.27 -5.51
N THR A 96 -12.43 -4.39 -5.05
CA THR A 96 -11.28 -3.72 -5.67
C THR A 96 -10.99 -4.29 -7.06
N ARG A 97 -10.50 -3.44 -7.98
CA ARG A 97 -10.09 -3.81 -9.35
C ARG A 97 -8.58 -3.75 -9.57
N MET A 98 -7.84 -3.49 -8.50
CA MET A 98 -6.39 -3.43 -8.45
C MET A 98 -5.88 -4.39 -7.37
N PRO A 99 -4.58 -4.70 -7.33
CA PRO A 99 -3.99 -5.41 -6.20
C PRO A 99 -4.29 -4.71 -4.86
N ALA A 100 -4.70 -5.49 -3.87
CA ALA A 100 -5.28 -4.97 -2.63
C ALA A 100 -4.89 -5.81 -1.42
N LEU A 101 -4.54 -5.13 -0.32
CA LEU A 101 -4.23 -5.74 0.97
C LEU A 101 -5.08 -5.13 2.08
N LEU A 102 -5.45 -5.96 3.06
CA LEU A 102 -5.84 -5.50 4.39
C LEU A 102 -4.75 -5.95 5.38
N LEU A 103 -4.17 -4.99 6.09
CA LEU A 103 -3.02 -5.20 6.95
C LEU A 103 -3.45 -5.36 8.41
N GLU A 104 -2.95 -6.40 9.08
CA GLU A 104 -3.06 -6.59 10.53
C GLU A 104 -1.66 -6.92 11.09
N PRO A 105 -0.73 -5.94 11.10
CA PRO A 105 0.69 -6.21 11.31
C PRO A 105 1.04 -6.53 12.77
N LEU A 106 0.25 -6.02 13.72
CA LEU A 106 0.47 -6.10 15.16
C LEU A 106 -0.87 -6.19 15.90
N PHE A 107 -0.83 -6.47 17.20
CA PHE A 107 -2.01 -6.65 18.06
C PHE A 107 -2.16 -5.47 19.03
N CYS A 108 -3.26 -4.71 18.96
CA CYS A 108 -3.57 -3.61 19.88
C CYS A 108 -3.62 -4.04 21.35
N SER A 109 -4.06 -5.27 21.60
CA SER A 109 -4.25 -5.85 22.93
C SER A 109 -2.98 -6.48 23.52
N ASN A 110 -1.94 -6.71 22.71
CA ASN A 110 -0.66 -7.22 23.21
C ASN A 110 0.19 -6.05 23.72
N PRO A 111 0.60 -6.02 25.01
CA PRO A 111 1.32 -4.88 25.57
C PRO A 111 2.62 -4.50 24.86
N LEU A 112 3.39 -5.48 24.39
CA LEU A 112 4.62 -5.24 23.64
C LEU A 112 4.33 -4.59 22.29
N HIS A 113 3.37 -5.17 21.55
CA HIS A 113 2.95 -4.66 20.25
C HIS A 113 2.35 -3.26 20.36
N ALA A 114 1.50 -3.04 21.36
CA ALA A 114 0.92 -1.74 21.67
C ALA A 114 1.99 -0.70 22.01
N GLY A 115 3.08 -1.09 22.67
CA GLY A 115 4.26 -0.24 22.84
C GLY A 115 4.81 0.28 21.51
N TRP A 116 4.96 -0.60 20.53
CA TRP A 116 5.40 -0.21 19.18
C TRP A 116 4.36 0.65 18.45
N ILE A 117 3.09 0.25 18.46
CA ILE A 117 1.96 0.98 17.83
C ILE A 117 1.89 2.42 18.32
N ARG A 118 2.08 2.65 19.63
CA ARG A 118 2.01 4.00 20.23
C ARG A 118 3.28 4.82 20.02
N SER A 119 4.43 4.17 19.84
CA SER A 119 5.72 4.85 19.69
C SER A 119 5.90 5.46 18.30
N ALA A 120 6.52 6.64 18.23
CA ALA A 120 6.88 7.26 16.96
C ALA A 120 7.82 6.36 16.13
N GLN A 121 8.78 5.70 16.77
CA GLN A 121 9.70 4.77 16.10
C GLN A 121 8.99 3.57 15.49
N GLY A 122 8.05 2.95 16.22
CA GLY A 122 7.28 1.82 15.72
C GLY A 122 6.35 2.23 14.57
N GLN A 123 5.69 3.39 14.67
CA GLN A 123 4.86 3.93 13.59
C GLN A 123 5.67 4.20 12.32
N GLN A 124 6.84 4.84 12.47
CA GLN A 124 7.76 5.09 11.38
C GLN A 124 8.22 3.78 10.74
N ARG A 125 8.56 2.77 11.55
CA ARG A 125 9.01 1.47 11.05
C ARG A 125 7.92 0.71 10.28
N LEU A 126 6.67 0.77 10.76
CA LEU A 126 5.51 0.23 10.03
C LEU A 126 5.33 0.94 8.68
N ALA A 127 5.43 2.28 8.68
CA ALA A 127 5.29 3.10 7.50
C ALA A 127 6.38 2.83 6.44
N GLU A 128 7.63 2.64 6.87
CA GLU A 128 8.75 2.26 6.00
C GLU A 128 8.50 0.92 5.33
N VAL A 129 8.12 -0.11 6.10
CA VAL A 129 7.82 -1.44 5.53
C VAL A 129 6.68 -1.37 4.54
N LEU A 130 5.64 -0.58 4.82
CA LEU A 130 4.55 -0.37 3.87
C LEU A 130 5.01 0.34 2.60
N ALA A 131 5.73 1.45 2.71
CA ALA A 131 6.24 2.20 1.56
C ALA A 131 7.17 1.36 0.69
N ASP A 132 8.10 0.61 1.30
CA ASP A 132 9.01 -0.29 0.59
C ASP A 132 8.26 -1.42 -0.12
N SER A 133 7.21 -1.95 0.49
CA SER A 133 6.36 -2.95 -0.16
C SER A 133 5.68 -2.39 -1.41
N ILE A 134 5.22 -1.14 -1.35
CA ILE A 134 4.55 -0.47 -2.47
C ILE A 134 5.57 -0.21 -3.59
N ARG A 135 6.74 0.34 -3.25
CA ARG A 135 7.82 0.56 -4.23
C ARG A 135 8.22 -0.71 -4.96
N ARG A 136 8.30 -1.82 -4.23
CA ARG A 136 8.72 -3.10 -4.78
C ARG A 136 7.69 -3.70 -5.75
N PHE A 137 6.40 -3.58 -5.45
CA PHE A 137 5.34 -4.23 -6.23
C PHE A 137 4.71 -3.30 -7.28
N PHE A 138 4.93 -1.99 -7.16
CA PHE A 138 4.44 -0.95 -8.08
C PHE A 138 5.59 0.02 -8.41
N PRO A 139 6.66 -0.46 -9.08
CA PRO A 139 7.89 0.32 -9.29
C PRO A 139 7.69 1.51 -10.22
N ASP A 140 6.65 1.51 -11.06
CA ASP A 140 6.36 2.59 -12.02
C ASP A 140 5.62 3.78 -11.37
N GLY A 141 5.28 3.69 -10.09
CA GLY A 141 4.53 4.73 -9.41
C GLY A 141 3.02 4.62 -9.63
N GLY A 142 2.34 5.76 -9.48
CA GLY A 142 0.90 5.90 -9.70
C GLY A 142 0.10 6.20 -8.42
N THR A 143 -1.23 6.14 -8.55
CA THR A 143 -2.14 6.46 -7.45
C THR A 143 -2.25 5.28 -6.49
N ILE A 144 -1.93 5.51 -5.21
CA ILE A 144 -2.13 4.54 -4.13
C ILE A 144 -3.36 4.94 -3.33
N ALA A 145 -4.33 4.03 -3.20
CA ALA A 145 -5.52 4.24 -2.40
C ALA A 145 -5.32 3.68 -0.98
N PHE A 146 -5.27 4.56 0.01
CA PHE A 146 -5.22 4.19 1.42
C PHE A 146 -6.60 4.26 2.05
N SER A 147 -6.90 3.31 2.92
CA SER A 147 -8.07 3.35 3.79
C SER A 147 -7.70 3.01 5.22
N VAL A 148 -8.28 3.78 6.15
CA VAL A 148 -8.11 3.53 7.58
C VAL A 148 -9.20 2.56 8.02
N GLY A 149 -8.78 1.42 8.57
CA GLY A 149 -9.66 0.45 9.20
C GLY A 149 -10.47 1.11 10.31
N HIS A 150 -11.74 0.74 10.43
CA HIS A 150 -12.67 1.27 11.44
C HIS A 150 -12.92 2.78 11.44
N LYS A 151 -12.26 3.60 10.61
CA LYS A 151 -12.51 5.05 10.52
C LYS A 151 -13.29 5.42 9.27
N TYR A 152 -13.95 6.57 9.34
CA TYR A 152 -14.63 7.24 8.22
C TYR A 152 -15.76 6.45 7.54
N LYS A 153 -16.30 5.42 8.20
CA LYS A 153 -17.52 4.76 7.75
C LYS A 153 -18.69 5.72 7.85
N THR A 154 -19.50 5.75 6.80
CA THR A 154 -20.75 6.53 6.77
C THR A 154 -21.80 5.90 7.66
N SER A 155 -21.90 4.57 7.66
CA SER A 155 -22.83 3.81 8.50
C SER A 155 -22.47 3.81 10.00
N SER A 156 -21.19 4.00 10.34
CA SER A 156 -20.71 4.05 11.72
C SER A 156 -19.60 5.10 11.91
N PRO A 157 -19.96 6.41 11.95
CA PRO A 157 -18.97 7.49 11.99
C PRO A 157 -18.10 7.52 13.27
N LYS A 158 -18.58 6.87 14.33
CA LYS A 158 -17.90 6.77 15.64
C LYS A 158 -17.07 5.49 15.81
N ASP A 159 -17.11 4.57 14.84
CA ASP A 159 -16.22 3.40 14.86
C ASP A 159 -14.75 3.87 14.92
N ARG A 160 -13.97 3.24 15.81
CA ARG A 160 -12.53 3.51 15.99
C ARG A 160 -11.74 2.21 16.19
N GLY A 161 -12.39 1.06 16.04
CA GLY A 161 -11.76 -0.24 16.23
C GLY A 161 -11.51 -0.55 17.70
N ALA A 162 -10.52 -1.39 17.95
CA ALA A 162 -10.17 -1.83 19.31
C ALA A 162 -9.40 -0.75 20.09
N GLU A 163 -9.50 -0.81 21.42
CA GLU A 163 -8.60 -0.05 22.30
C GLU A 163 -7.17 -0.59 22.20
N VAL A 164 -6.20 0.33 22.19
CA VAL A 164 -4.78 -0.01 22.26
C VAL A 164 -4.35 -0.08 23.71
N PHE A 165 -3.64 -1.15 24.09
CA PHE A 165 -3.10 -1.28 25.44
C PHE A 165 -2.21 -0.08 25.77
N GLY A 166 -2.50 0.58 26.90
CA GLY A 166 -1.82 1.82 27.30
C GLY A 166 -2.37 3.10 26.65
N GLY A 167 -3.51 3.04 25.96
CA GLY A 167 -4.32 4.19 25.55
C GLY A 167 -4.39 4.45 24.04
N GLY A 168 -5.47 5.10 23.64
CA GLY A 168 -5.80 5.41 22.24
C GLY A 168 -6.57 4.29 21.54
N MET A 169 -6.93 4.52 20.27
CA MET A 169 -7.74 3.61 19.47
C MET A 169 -6.98 3.12 18.24
N GLU A 170 -7.26 1.88 17.84
CA GLU A 170 -6.69 1.22 16.65
C GLU A 170 -6.67 2.15 15.43
N ALA A 171 -7.83 2.72 15.09
CA ALA A 171 -8.00 3.51 13.89
C ALA A 171 -7.16 4.80 13.88
N ASP A 172 -6.88 5.36 15.06
CA ASP A 172 -6.10 6.59 15.18
C ASP A 172 -4.62 6.31 14.91
N TYR A 173 -4.08 5.21 15.44
CA TYR A 173 -2.71 4.79 15.16
C TYR A 173 -2.53 4.27 13.73
N ALA A 174 -3.52 3.56 13.18
CA ALA A 174 -3.48 3.13 11.79
C ALA A 174 -3.41 4.33 10.83
N GLU A 175 -4.15 5.42 11.13
CA GLU A 175 -4.07 6.65 10.34
C GLU A 175 -2.69 7.32 10.44
N LEU A 176 -2.06 7.33 11.63
CA LEU A 176 -0.71 7.87 11.80
C LEU A 176 0.32 7.12 10.94
N VAL A 177 0.27 5.78 10.94
CA VAL A 177 1.13 4.95 10.08
C VAL A 177 0.89 5.25 8.60
N LEU A 178 -0.36 5.32 8.17
CA LEU A 178 -0.68 5.60 6.77
C LEU A 178 -0.25 7.00 6.33
N LYS A 179 -0.34 8.00 7.20
CA LYS A 179 0.16 9.37 6.93
C LYS A 179 1.69 9.41 6.81
N ALA A 180 2.39 8.67 7.67
CA ALA A 180 3.84 8.54 7.56
C ALA A 180 4.24 7.81 6.26
N ALA A 181 3.53 6.74 5.89
CA ALA A 181 3.75 6.04 4.62
C ALA A 181 3.44 6.93 3.41
N GLN A 182 2.39 7.76 3.48
CA GLN A 182 2.09 8.78 2.48
C GLN A 182 3.28 9.72 2.28
N ALA A 183 3.82 10.28 3.36
CA ALA A 183 4.93 11.22 3.28
C ALA A 183 6.16 10.59 2.63
N LEU A 184 6.45 9.31 2.92
CA LEU A 184 7.55 8.55 2.30
C LEU A 184 7.33 8.34 0.79
N LEU A 185 6.10 8.03 0.37
CA LEU A 185 5.77 7.77 -1.03
C LEU A 185 5.71 9.05 -1.87
N GLU A 186 5.07 10.10 -1.36
CA GLU A 186 4.92 11.37 -2.08
C GLU A 186 6.21 12.22 -2.05
N GLY A 187 7.13 11.93 -1.14
CA GLY A 187 8.49 12.50 -1.12
C GLY A 187 9.43 11.93 -2.19
N GLU A 188 9.05 10.84 -2.87
CA GLU A 188 9.87 10.23 -3.93
C GLU A 188 9.66 10.97 -5.25
N PRO A 189 10.69 11.62 -5.82
CA PRO A 189 10.58 12.25 -7.12
C PRO A 189 10.32 11.17 -8.18
N ALA A 190 9.42 11.44 -9.12
CA ALA A 190 9.38 10.65 -10.36
C ALA A 190 10.76 10.72 -11.02
N ALA A 191 11.19 9.61 -11.64
CA ALA A 191 12.37 9.62 -12.47
C ALA A 191 12.26 10.80 -13.46
N ALA A 192 13.32 11.60 -13.55
CA ALA A 192 13.37 12.64 -14.56
C ALA A 192 13.40 11.92 -15.91
N LEU A 193 12.39 12.15 -16.74
CA LEU A 193 12.41 11.65 -18.11
C LEU A 193 13.27 12.60 -18.93
N ASP A 194 14.15 12.04 -19.75
CA ASP A 194 14.82 12.78 -20.80
C ASP A 194 13.89 12.95 -21.99
N GLN A 195 14.20 13.91 -22.87
CA GLN A 195 13.41 14.12 -24.09
C GLN A 195 14.21 13.84 -25.34
N VAL A 196 13.77 12.83 -26.09
CA VAL A 196 14.18 12.65 -27.48
C VAL A 196 13.39 13.64 -28.34
N LYS A 197 14.10 14.58 -28.97
CA LYS A 197 13.50 15.59 -29.85
C LYS A 197 13.82 15.28 -31.31
N ILE A 198 12.79 14.95 -32.09
CA ILE A 198 12.91 14.75 -33.54
C ILE A 198 12.65 16.10 -34.22
N ARG A 199 13.63 16.58 -35.00
CA ARG A 199 13.57 17.87 -35.70
C ARG A 199 13.80 17.73 -37.20
N ARG A 200 13.22 18.64 -37.99
CA ARG A 200 13.55 18.88 -39.40
C ARG A 200 14.11 20.29 -39.53
N GLY A 201 15.44 20.40 -39.63
CA GLY A 201 16.13 21.68 -39.43
C GLY A 201 15.83 22.21 -38.03
N ASP A 202 15.37 23.45 -37.94
CA ASP A 202 15.01 24.07 -36.66
C ASP A 202 13.59 23.72 -36.18
N ALA A 203 12.74 23.16 -37.04
CA ALA A 203 11.37 22.81 -36.68
C ALA A 203 11.32 21.53 -35.85
N LEU A 204 10.74 21.61 -34.64
CA LEU A 204 10.43 20.45 -33.81
C LEU A 204 9.24 19.70 -34.42
N LEU A 205 9.46 18.43 -34.78
CA LEU A 205 8.41 17.55 -35.29
C LEU A 205 7.74 16.78 -34.15
N GLN A 206 8.54 16.25 -33.22
CA GLN A 206 8.06 15.45 -32.11
C GLN A 206 9.02 15.52 -30.93
N ALA A 207 8.47 15.45 -29.73
CA ALA A 207 9.22 15.20 -28.50
C ALA A 207 8.64 13.95 -27.84
N ILE A 208 9.52 13.05 -27.41
CA ILE A 208 9.17 11.79 -26.76
C ILE A 208 9.92 11.76 -25.44
N ASP A 209 9.17 11.58 -24.35
CA ASP A 209 9.76 11.38 -23.03
C ASP A 209 10.29 9.94 -22.95
N VAL A 210 11.54 9.78 -22.52
CA VAL A 210 12.23 8.48 -22.40
C VAL A 210 12.93 8.39 -21.05
N ASP A 211 13.21 7.17 -20.58
CA ASP A 211 14.09 6.98 -19.42
C ASP A 211 15.50 7.48 -19.77
N PRO A 212 16.22 8.17 -18.87
CA PRO A 212 17.62 8.57 -19.10
C PRO A 212 18.56 7.44 -19.53
N ASP A 213 18.23 6.19 -19.22
CA ASP A 213 19.02 5.02 -19.65
C ASP A 213 18.56 4.38 -20.98
N THR A 214 17.54 4.97 -21.62
CA THR A 214 17.00 4.49 -22.90
C THR A 214 18.05 4.59 -24.01
N GLU A 215 18.45 3.44 -24.57
CA GLU A 215 19.43 3.39 -25.66
C GLU A 215 18.76 3.76 -26.99
N LEU A 216 19.14 4.90 -27.55
CA LEU A 216 18.63 5.35 -28.85
C LEU A 216 19.41 4.69 -29.99
N ARG A 217 18.70 3.91 -30.82
CA ARG A 217 19.31 3.27 -31.99
C ARG A 217 18.60 3.66 -33.28
N TRP A 218 19.36 4.27 -34.19
CA TRP A 218 18.90 4.59 -35.54
C TRP A 218 19.26 3.47 -36.52
N ASP A 219 18.26 2.94 -37.24
CA ASP A 219 18.46 2.08 -38.40
C ASP A 219 18.40 2.91 -39.69
N PRO A 220 19.54 3.13 -40.37
CA PRO A 220 19.58 3.93 -41.58
C PRO A 220 18.97 3.25 -42.80
N VAL A 221 18.78 1.92 -42.77
CA VAL A 221 18.21 1.15 -43.89
C VAL A 221 16.70 1.27 -43.87
N THR A 222 16.07 1.01 -42.73
CA THR A 222 14.61 1.06 -42.58
C THR A 222 14.09 2.47 -42.27
N LYS A 223 14.98 3.42 -41.95
CA LYS A 223 14.64 4.78 -41.49
C LYS A 223 13.83 4.77 -40.18
N THR A 224 14.18 3.85 -39.28
CA THR A 224 13.48 3.63 -38.02
C THR A 224 14.36 4.04 -36.84
N LEU A 225 13.81 4.82 -35.91
CA LEU A 225 14.40 5.08 -34.61
C LEU A 225 13.80 4.09 -33.60
N TYR A 226 14.66 3.31 -32.97
CA TYR A 226 14.32 2.45 -31.84
C TYR A 226 14.66 3.20 -30.55
N LEU A 227 13.69 3.19 -29.64
CA LEU A 227 13.78 3.64 -28.26
C LEU A 227 13.80 2.37 -27.41
#